data_AF-A0A1M5ARU4-F1
#
_entry.id   AF-A0A1M5ARU4-F1
#
_cell.length_a   1.000
_cell.length_b   1.000
_cell.length_c   1.000
_cell.angle_alpha   90.00
_cell.angle_beta   90.00
_cell.angle_gamma   90.00
#
_symmetry.space_group_name_H-M   'P 1'
#
loop_
_entity.id
_entity.type
_entity.pdbx_description
1 polymer ?
#
loop_
_entity_poly.entity_id
_entity_poly.type
_entity_poly.pdbx_seq_one_letter_code
_entity_poly.pdbx_strand_id
1 'polypeptide(L)'
;MATREINPILKQVLELGPTVLFFLIYTRIKDEVYVIGGTEYTGFIVATLVFIPILLVAMGILWAMTGRLSRIQVFTAFMVIFFGGLTAWFNDERFFKMKTTIIYGLMAAALGIGLLRGRSYLEWIMGEVMPMRHEGWMILTRRMTLFLAAMAVFNEVLWRTQSTDLWVKIETFGFPLLMMVFFVSQMGVFNAYTIEDGGDRKP
;
A
#
# COMPACT_ATOMS: atom_id res chain seq x y z
N MET A 1 4.96 13.24 29.81
CA MET A 1 4.01 12.11 29.69
C MET A 1 4.83 10.82 29.71
N ALA A 2 4.65 9.97 30.71
CA ALA A 2 5.41 8.75 30.86
C ALA A 2 5.06 7.77 29.73
N THR A 3 6.06 7.41 28.93
CA THR A 3 5.99 6.34 27.93
C THR A 3 5.73 5.04 28.68
N ARG A 4 4.49 4.53 28.64
CA ARG A 4 4.20 3.19 29.17
C ARG A 4 5.01 2.19 28.36
N GLU A 5 5.94 1.49 29.01
CA GLU A 5 6.64 0.37 28.40
C GLU A 5 5.64 -0.75 28.15
N ILE A 6 5.19 -0.85 26.90
CA ILE A 6 4.31 -1.93 26.48
C ILE A 6 5.16 -3.16 26.24
N ASN A 7 4.67 -4.32 26.69
CA ASN A 7 5.29 -5.60 26.40
C ASN A 7 5.45 -5.74 24.86
N PRO A 8 6.69 -5.86 24.33
CA PRO A 8 6.95 -5.96 22.90
C PRO A 8 6.17 -7.08 22.22
N ILE A 9 5.95 -8.19 22.94
CA ILE A 9 5.18 -9.34 22.47
C ILE A 9 3.72 -8.95 22.26
N LEU A 10 3.12 -8.22 23.22
CA LEU A 10 1.73 -7.80 23.11
C LEU A 10 1.52 -6.82 21.95
N LYS A 11 2.47 -5.90 21.74
CA LYS A 11 2.45 -5.02 20.56
C LYS A 11 2.51 -5.82 19.26
N GLN A 12 3.42 -6.79 19.16
CA GLN A 12 3.57 -7.63 17.98
C GLN A 12 2.34 -8.50 17.73
N VAL A 13 1.70 -9.02 18.78
CA VAL A 13 0.43 -9.75 18.70
C VAL A 13 -0.69 -8.84 18.20
N LEU A 14 -0.77 -7.58 18.63
CA LEU A 14 -1.79 -6.65 18.13
C LEU A 14 -1.54 -6.23 16.68
N GLU A 15 -0.28 -6.17 16.24
CA GLU A 15 0.09 -5.81 14.87
C GLU A 15 -0.09 -6.97 13.88
N LEU A 16 0.26 -8.20 14.27
CA LEU A 16 0.18 -9.39 13.40
C LEU A 16 -1.09 -10.21 13.60
N GLY A 17 -1.70 -10.13 14.78
CA GLY A 17 -2.87 -10.92 15.18
C GLY A 17 -4.05 -10.79 14.22
N PRO A 18 -4.46 -9.56 13.82
CA PRO A 18 -5.52 -9.39 12.83
C PRO A 18 -5.25 -10.14 11.52
N THR A 19 -4.02 -10.06 11.02
CA THR A 19 -3.61 -10.69 9.76
C THR A 19 -3.62 -12.21 9.87
N VAL A 20 -3.11 -12.75 10.97
CA VAL A 20 -3.14 -14.20 11.25
C VAL A 20 -4.60 -14.67 11.38
N LEU A 21 -5.44 -13.93 12.09
CA LEU A 21 -6.83 -14.28 12.29
C LEU A 21 -7.62 -14.23 10.96
N PHE A 22 -7.37 -13.22 10.12
CA PHE A 22 -7.90 -13.17 8.75
C PHE A 22 -7.50 -14.41 7.96
N PHE A 23 -6.23 -14.79 7.99
CA PHE A 23 -5.75 -15.95 7.24
C PHE A 23 -6.42 -17.25 7.70
N LEU A 24 -6.57 -17.44 9.03
CA LEU A 24 -7.27 -18.60 9.59
C LEU A 24 -8.75 -18.64 9.20
N ILE A 25 -9.43 -17.48 9.23
CA ILE A 25 -10.83 -17.36 8.81
C ILE A 25 -10.95 -17.64 7.31
N TYR A 26 -10.17 -16.95 6.48
CA TYR A 26 -10.16 -17.12 5.03
C TYR A 26 -9.93 -18.57 4.62
N THR A 27 -8.92 -19.23 5.20
CA THR A 27 -8.62 -20.64 4.86
C THR A 27 -9.77 -21.58 5.19
N ARG A 28 -10.56 -21.27 6.22
CA ARG A 28 -11.74 -22.06 6.60
C ARG A 28 -12.93 -21.84 5.67
N ILE A 29 -13.13 -20.61 5.19
CA ILE A 29 -14.38 -20.24 4.49
C ILE A 29 -14.20 -19.96 3.00
N LYS A 30 -12.96 -20.00 2.46
CA LYS A 30 -12.63 -19.62 1.07
C LYS A 30 -13.43 -20.38 0.02
N ASP A 31 -13.79 -21.63 0.30
CA ASP A 31 -14.51 -22.52 -0.62
C ASP A 31 -16.05 -22.41 -0.43
N GLU A 32 -16.50 -21.61 0.54
CA GLU A 32 -17.91 -21.38 0.82
C GLU A 32 -18.43 -20.14 0.08
N VAL A 33 -19.72 -20.19 -0.29
CA VAL A 33 -20.47 -19.07 -0.85
C VAL A 33 -21.61 -18.76 0.10
N TYR A 34 -21.71 -17.50 0.51
CA TYR A 34 -22.71 -17.03 1.45
C TYR A 34 -23.73 -16.15 0.73
N VAL A 35 -25.01 -16.47 0.86
CA VAL A 35 -26.09 -15.62 0.33
C VAL A 35 -26.54 -14.66 1.42
N ILE A 36 -26.25 -13.37 1.26
CA ILE A 36 -26.66 -12.32 2.20
C ILE A 36 -27.56 -11.34 1.44
N GLY A 37 -28.84 -11.24 1.84
CA GLY A 37 -29.78 -10.31 1.20
C GLY A 37 -30.05 -10.59 -0.29
N GLY A 38 -29.93 -11.85 -0.72
CA GLY A 38 -30.12 -12.24 -2.13
C GLY A 38 -28.89 -12.04 -3.03
N THR A 39 -27.75 -11.64 -2.46
CA THR A 39 -26.47 -11.50 -3.18
C THR A 39 -25.51 -12.60 -2.74
N GLU A 40 -24.83 -13.24 -3.68
CA GLU A 40 -23.82 -14.28 -3.42
C GLU A 40 -22.47 -13.65 -3.11
N TYR A 41 -21.94 -13.91 -1.92
CA TYR A 41 -20.64 -13.46 -1.48
C TYR A 41 -19.68 -14.64 -1.38
N THR A 42 -18.51 -14.49 -1.99
CA THR A 42 -17.43 -15.47 -1.83
C THR A 42 -16.85 -15.43 -0.42
N GLY A 43 -16.30 -16.56 0.04
CA GLY A 43 -15.58 -16.64 1.31
C GLY A 43 -14.50 -15.59 1.50
N PHE A 44 -13.87 -15.12 0.42
CA PHE A 44 -12.91 -14.01 0.45
C PHE A 44 -13.56 -12.70 0.91
N ILE A 45 -14.73 -12.35 0.38
CA ILE A 45 -15.42 -11.11 0.72
C ILE A 45 -15.88 -11.15 2.18
N VAL A 46 -16.45 -12.28 2.60
CA VAL A 46 -16.88 -12.48 3.99
C VAL A 46 -15.68 -12.41 4.95
N ALA A 47 -14.57 -13.06 4.63
CA ALA A 47 -13.35 -12.98 5.43
C ALA A 47 -12.84 -11.54 5.56
N THR A 48 -12.88 -10.78 4.47
CA THR A 48 -12.48 -9.36 4.45
C THR A 48 -13.41 -8.50 5.32
N LEU A 49 -14.72 -8.72 5.25
CA LEU A 49 -15.71 -8.02 6.07
C LEU A 49 -15.53 -8.31 7.57
N VAL A 50 -15.17 -9.54 7.94
CA VAL A 50 -14.88 -9.92 9.33
C VAL A 50 -13.51 -9.39 9.78
N PHE A 51 -12.54 -9.29 8.88
CA PHE A 51 -11.22 -8.75 9.19
C PHE A 51 -11.25 -7.27 9.57
N ILE A 52 -12.09 -6.45 8.92
CA ILE A 52 -12.21 -5.01 9.21
C ILE A 52 -12.47 -4.73 10.71
N PRO A 53 -13.51 -5.29 11.37
CA PRO A 53 -13.75 -5.04 12.78
C PRO A 53 -12.64 -5.61 13.67
N ILE A 54 -12.04 -6.75 13.31
CA ILE A 54 -10.89 -7.31 14.05
C ILE A 54 -9.70 -6.34 14.02
N LEU A 55 -9.37 -5.82 12.85
CA LEU A 55 -8.30 -4.83 12.65
C LEU A 55 -8.57 -3.55 13.45
N LEU A 56 -9.81 -3.05 13.39
CA LEU A 56 -10.22 -1.85 14.13
C LEU A 56 -10.13 -2.03 15.64
N VAL A 57 -10.55 -3.18 16.17
CA VAL A 57 -10.43 -3.49 17.60
C VAL A 57 -8.96 -3.57 18.00
N ALA A 58 -8.12 -4.27 17.24
CA ALA A 58 -6.69 -4.37 17.54
C ALA A 58 -6.00 -2.99 17.52
N MET A 59 -6.33 -2.14 16.55
CA MET A 59 -5.84 -0.75 16.50
C MET A 59 -6.38 0.10 17.64
N GLY A 60 -7.64 -0.07 18.03
CA GLY A 60 -8.23 0.64 19.17
C GLY A 60 -7.52 0.28 20.49
N ILE A 61 -7.23 -1.00 20.69
CA ILE A 61 -6.44 -1.48 21.84
C ILE A 61 -5.02 -0.90 21.78
N LEU A 62 -4.36 -0.98 20.61
CA LEU A 62 -3.02 -0.43 20.43
C LEU A 62 -2.98 1.07 20.74
N TRP A 63 -3.98 1.83 20.28
CA TRP A 63 -4.12 3.26 20.56
C TRP A 63 -4.35 3.54 22.05
N ALA A 64 -5.23 2.78 22.71
CA ALA A 64 -5.48 2.92 24.14
C ALA A 64 -4.23 2.65 24.99
N MET A 65 -3.35 1.76 24.52
CA MET A 65 -2.11 1.41 25.20
C MET A 65 -0.95 2.39 24.92
N THR A 66 -0.75 2.75 23.65
CA THR A 66 0.40 3.55 23.19
C THR A 66 0.13 5.05 23.16
N GLY A 67 -1.14 5.45 23.10
CA GLY A 67 -1.58 6.82 22.83
C GLY A 67 -1.22 7.34 21.43
N ARG A 68 -0.64 6.51 20.56
CA ARG A 68 -0.16 6.92 19.22
C ARG A 68 -0.37 5.79 18.22
N LEU A 69 -1.11 6.10 17.14
CA LEU A 69 -1.13 5.25 15.95
C LEU A 69 -0.12 5.78 14.94
N SER A 70 0.64 4.90 14.30
CA SER A 70 1.54 5.33 13.24
C SER A 70 0.72 5.78 12.03
N ARG A 71 1.21 6.77 11.28
CA ARG A 71 0.52 7.29 10.08
C ARG A 71 0.26 6.18 9.07
N ILE A 72 1.20 5.23 8.96
CA ILE A 72 1.08 4.07 8.08
C ILE A 72 -0.03 3.12 8.56
N GLN A 73 -0.19 2.88 9.87
CA GLN A 73 -1.29 2.05 10.39
C GLN A 73 -2.66 2.68 10.10
N VAL A 74 -2.81 3.98 10.36
CA VAL A 74 -4.07 4.70 10.08
C VAL A 74 -4.39 4.65 8.58
N PHE A 75 -3.40 4.88 7.73
CA PHE A 75 -3.55 4.80 6.28
C PHE A 75 -3.93 3.38 5.83
N THR A 76 -3.25 2.35 6.33
CA THR A 76 -3.58 0.95 6.03
C THR A 76 -5.00 0.61 6.46
N ALA A 77 -5.42 1.02 7.65
CA ALA A 77 -6.77 0.77 8.15
C ALA A 77 -7.82 1.44 7.27
N PHE A 78 -7.61 2.72 6.94
CA PHE A 78 -8.46 3.44 6.01
C PHE A 78 -8.57 2.71 4.67
N MET A 79 -7.43 2.27 4.09
CA MET A 79 -7.42 1.55 2.83
C MET A 79 -8.15 0.22 2.92
N VAL A 80 -7.96 -0.55 3.99
CA VAL A 80 -8.65 -1.83 4.21
C VAL A 80 -10.15 -1.64 4.37
N ILE A 81 -10.59 -0.64 5.13
CA ILE A 81 -12.01 -0.34 5.33
C ILE A 81 -12.64 0.15 4.02
N PHE A 82 -11.98 1.10 3.36
CA PHE A 82 -12.46 1.69 2.11
C PHE A 82 -12.57 0.62 1.02
N PHE A 83 -11.47 -0.07 0.72
CA PHE A 83 -11.45 -1.08 -0.34
C PHE A 83 -12.19 -2.36 0.05
N GLY A 84 -12.15 -2.79 1.31
CA GLY A 84 -12.88 -3.97 1.77
C GLY A 84 -14.39 -3.76 1.76
N GLY A 85 -14.85 -2.60 2.23
CA GLY A 85 -16.25 -2.19 2.16
C GLY A 85 -16.74 -2.01 0.72
N LEU A 86 -15.94 -1.38 -0.14
CA LEU A 86 -16.26 -1.27 -1.57
C LEU A 86 -16.27 -2.63 -2.27
N THR A 87 -15.37 -3.55 -1.92
CA THR A 87 -15.34 -4.91 -2.49
C THR A 87 -16.63 -5.65 -2.14
N ALA A 88 -17.12 -5.51 -0.90
CA ALA A 88 -18.42 -6.06 -0.50
C ALA A 88 -19.59 -5.36 -1.20
N TRP A 89 -19.56 -4.03 -1.33
CA TRP A 89 -20.66 -3.28 -1.93
C TRP A 89 -20.82 -3.56 -3.42
N PHE A 90 -19.72 -3.58 -4.17
CA PHE A 90 -19.76 -3.74 -5.62
C PHE A 90 -19.86 -5.20 -6.05
N ASN A 91 -19.30 -6.15 -5.28
CA ASN A 91 -19.32 -7.59 -5.56
C ASN A 91 -19.10 -7.95 -7.05
N ASP A 92 -18.22 -7.21 -7.72
CA ASP A 92 -18.03 -7.24 -9.18
C ASP A 92 -16.53 -7.24 -9.50
N GLU A 93 -16.12 -8.08 -10.44
CA GLU A 93 -14.76 -8.16 -10.98
C GLU A 93 -14.22 -6.81 -11.46
N ARG A 94 -15.07 -5.91 -11.94
CA ARG A 94 -14.67 -4.57 -12.37
C ARG A 94 -14.06 -3.75 -11.24
N PHE A 95 -14.56 -3.90 -10.02
CA PHE A 95 -14.00 -3.20 -8.86
C PHE A 95 -12.60 -3.72 -8.51
N PHE A 96 -12.38 -5.03 -8.70
CA PHE A 96 -11.06 -5.63 -8.51
C PHE A 96 -10.02 -5.00 -9.46
N LYS A 97 -10.40 -4.76 -10.73
CA LYS A 97 -9.51 -4.12 -11.71
C LYS A 97 -9.32 -2.62 -11.47
N MET A 98 -10.36 -1.91 -11.05
CA MET A 98 -10.30 -0.49 -10.72
C MET A 98 -9.44 -0.20 -9.49
N LYS A 99 -9.37 -1.14 -8.53
CA LYS A 99 -8.54 -1.00 -7.32
C LYS A 99 -7.11 -0.60 -7.65
N THR A 100 -6.49 -1.25 -8.63
CA THR A 100 -5.12 -0.96 -9.07
C THR A 100 -4.98 0.47 -9.62
N THR A 101 -5.92 0.93 -10.46
CA THR A 101 -5.93 2.33 -10.95
C THR A 101 -6.02 3.31 -9.79
N ILE A 102 -6.93 3.07 -8.83
CA ILE A 102 -7.15 3.97 -7.70
C ILE A 102 -5.89 4.08 -6.84
N ILE A 103 -5.24 2.96 -6.53
CA ILE A 103 -4.04 2.96 -5.69
C ILE A 103 -2.91 3.73 -6.37
N TYR A 104 -2.58 3.40 -7.63
CA TYR A 104 -1.52 4.11 -8.34
C TYR A 104 -1.85 5.58 -8.57
N GLY A 105 -3.11 5.90 -8.87
CA GLY A 105 -3.60 7.27 -9.02
C GLY A 105 -3.49 8.07 -7.72
N LEU A 106 -3.88 7.50 -6.57
CA LEU A 106 -3.76 8.15 -5.26
C LEU A 106 -2.30 8.35 -4.86
N MET A 107 -1.43 7.37 -5.09
CA MET A 107 0.00 7.51 -4.82
C MET A 107 0.64 8.58 -5.71
N ALA A 108 0.32 8.59 -7.00
CA ALA A 108 0.77 9.61 -7.93
C ALA A 108 0.27 11.00 -7.51
N ALA A 109 -1.01 11.13 -7.13
CA ALA A 109 -1.58 12.37 -6.65
C ALA A 109 -0.90 12.85 -5.35
N ALA A 110 -0.67 11.95 -4.40
CA ALA A 110 -0.01 12.29 -3.14
C ALA A 110 1.43 12.79 -3.36
N LEU A 111 2.22 12.08 -4.17
CA LEU A 111 3.57 12.52 -4.53
C LEU A 111 3.55 13.82 -5.35
N GLY A 112 2.60 13.95 -6.27
CA GLY A 112 2.37 15.17 -7.06
C GLY A 112 2.05 16.38 -6.20
N ILE A 113 1.18 16.24 -5.19
CA ILE A 113 0.88 17.29 -4.21
C ILE A 113 2.14 17.67 -3.41
N GLY A 114 2.97 16.68 -3.03
CA GLY A 114 4.27 16.93 -2.43
C GLY A 114 5.17 17.79 -3.33
N LEU A 115 5.29 17.43 -4.60
CA LEU A 115 6.08 18.16 -5.59
C LEU A 115 5.58 19.59 -5.80
N LEU A 116 4.25 19.81 -5.85
CA LEU A 116 3.66 21.14 -5.95
C LEU A 116 3.97 22.02 -4.73
N ARG A 117 4.21 21.41 -3.56
CA ARG A 117 4.66 22.08 -2.35
C ARG A 117 6.19 22.21 -2.25
N GLY A 118 6.93 21.78 -3.28
CA GLY A 118 8.39 21.76 -3.28
C GLY A 118 9.00 20.77 -2.28
N ARG A 119 8.26 19.72 -1.89
CA ARG A 119 8.68 18.73 -0.89
C ARG A 119 8.70 17.34 -1.53
N SER A 120 9.77 16.60 -1.30
CA SER A 120 9.82 15.18 -1.67
C SER A 120 9.12 14.34 -0.60
N TYR A 121 7.89 13.88 -0.90
CA TYR A 121 7.21 12.94 -0.01
C TYR A 121 7.88 11.56 -0.02
N LEU A 122 8.62 11.23 -1.08
CA LEU A 122 9.41 10.01 -1.13
C LEU A 122 10.59 10.07 -0.14
N GLU A 123 11.27 11.22 -0.05
CA GLU A 123 12.31 11.48 0.95
C GLU A 123 11.76 11.39 2.36
N TRP A 124 10.55 11.93 2.58
CA TRP A 124 9.92 11.88 3.89
C TRP A 124 9.65 10.43 4.37
N ILE A 125 9.46 9.49 3.43
CA ILE A 125 9.19 8.07 3.75
C ILE A 125 10.48 7.24 3.80
N MET A 126 11.41 7.47 2.86
CA MET A 126 12.57 6.60 2.62
C MET A 126 13.93 7.24 3.00
N GLY A 127 13.96 8.52 3.36
CA GLY A 127 15.20 9.24 3.67
C GLY A 127 15.96 8.68 4.87
N GLU A 128 15.28 8.00 5.79
CA GLU A 128 15.92 7.30 6.92
C GLU A 128 16.59 5.98 6.49
N VAL A 129 16.14 5.38 5.38
CA VAL A 129 16.64 4.08 4.88
C VAL A 129 17.84 4.28 3.94
N MET A 130 17.85 5.37 3.19
CA MET A 130 18.91 5.68 2.22
C MET A 130 19.28 7.16 2.28
N PRO A 131 20.50 7.52 2.72
CA PRO A 131 20.96 8.89 2.73
C PRO A 131 21.23 9.35 1.29
N MET A 132 20.44 10.31 0.82
CA MET A 132 20.55 10.87 -0.52
C MET A 132 20.33 12.38 -0.47
N ARG A 133 21.02 13.12 -1.33
CA ARG A 133 20.84 14.58 -1.47
C ARG A 133 19.40 14.92 -1.86
N HIS A 134 18.87 16.00 -1.29
CA HIS A 134 17.51 16.48 -1.53
C HIS A 134 17.16 16.65 -3.02
N GLU A 135 18.12 17.10 -3.84
CA GLU A 135 17.97 17.22 -5.30
C GLU A 135 17.65 15.88 -5.98
N GLY A 136 18.35 14.81 -5.57
CA GLY A 136 18.13 13.45 -6.08
C GLY A 136 16.72 12.96 -5.71
N TRP A 137 16.28 13.25 -4.49
CA TRP A 137 14.94 12.94 -4.02
C TRP A 137 13.84 13.67 -4.80
N MET A 138 14.05 14.93 -5.16
CA MET A 138 13.09 15.69 -5.97
C MET A 138 12.99 15.12 -7.39
N ILE A 139 14.12 14.77 -8.02
CA ILE A 139 14.16 14.13 -9.34
C ILE A 139 13.44 12.78 -9.28
N LEU A 140 13.77 11.95 -8.29
CA LEU A 140 13.18 10.62 -8.12
C LEU A 140 11.68 10.70 -7.86
N THR A 141 11.24 11.61 -7.00
CA THR A 141 9.81 11.82 -6.71
C THR A 141 9.06 12.26 -7.97
N ARG A 142 9.63 13.14 -8.79
CA ARG A 142 9.02 13.57 -10.05
C ARG A 142 8.87 12.42 -11.04
N ARG A 143 9.93 11.62 -11.21
CA ARG A 143 9.92 10.45 -12.09
C ARG A 143 8.96 9.37 -11.59
N MET A 144 8.95 9.11 -10.29
CA MET A 144 8.05 8.16 -9.64
C MET A 144 6.59 8.60 -9.79
N THR A 145 6.30 9.89 -9.60
CA THR A 145 4.95 10.46 -9.79
C THR A 145 4.46 10.22 -11.21
N LEU A 146 5.29 10.53 -12.21
CA LEU A 146 4.94 10.34 -13.62
C LEU A 146 4.75 8.85 -13.94
N PHE A 147 5.64 7.99 -13.43
CA PHE A 147 5.56 6.54 -13.63
C PHE A 147 4.29 5.95 -13.03
N LEU A 148 3.96 6.29 -11.78
CA LEU A 148 2.72 5.84 -11.12
C LEU A 148 1.47 6.37 -11.83
N ALA A 149 1.48 7.63 -12.29
CA ALA A 149 0.39 8.17 -13.08
C ALA A 149 0.22 7.41 -14.41
N ALA A 150 1.34 7.10 -15.08
CA ALA A 150 1.33 6.30 -16.31
C ALA A 150 0.81 4.88 -16.05
N MET A 151 1.20 4.23 -14.95
CA MET A 151 0.68 2.92 -14.57
C MET A 151 -0.82 2.96 -14.27
N ALA A 152 -1.31 4.00 -13.60
CA ALA A 152 -2.74 4.19 -13.34
C ALA A 152 -3.53 4.29 -14.66
N VAL A 153 -3.07 5.14 -15.59
CA VAL A 153 -3.70 5.31 -16.91
C VAL A 153 -3.60 4.01 -17.72
N PHE A 154 -2.44 3.36 -17.72
CA PHE A 154 -2.25 2.09 -18.42
C PHE A 154 -3.18 1.02 -17.89
N ASN A 155 -3.32 0.86 -16.57
CA ASN A 155 -4.28 -0.06 -15.98
C ASN A 155 -5.71 0.28 -16.41
N GLU A 156 -6.10 1.56 -16.36
CA GLU A 156 -7.43 2.03 -16.73
C GLU A 156 -7.79 1.68 -18.17
N VAL A 157 -6.85 1.83 -19.10
CA VAL A 157 -7.01 1.40 -20.50
C VAL A 157 -7.06 -0.13 -20.59
N LEU A 158 -6.19 -0.83 -19.86
CA LEU A 158 -6.06 -2.27 -19.92
C LEU A 158 -7.35 -2.97 -19.51
N TRP A 159 -7.92 -2.63 -18.35
CA TRP A 159 -9.10 -3.33 -17.85
C TRP A 159 -10.38 -3.00 -18.63
N ARG A 160 -10.42 -1.86 -19.32
CA ARG A 160 -11.52 -1.45 -20.20
C ARG A 160 -11.48 -2.06 -21.59
N THR A 161 -10.27 -2.36 -22.11
CA THR A 161 -10.08 -2.79 -23.50
C THR A 161 -9.71 -4.27 -23.64
N GLN A 162 -9.09 -4.86 -22.61
CA GLN A 162 -8.56 -6.22 -22.65
C GLN A 162 -9.43 -7.20 -21.85
N SER A 163 -9.25 -8.49 -22.13
CA SER A 163 -9.92 -9.57 -21.39
C SER A 163 -9.45 -9.65 -19.94
N THR A 164 -10.27 -10.23 -19.06
CA THR A 164 -9.92 -10.45 -17.64
C THR A 164 -8.65 -11.29 -17.50
N ASP A 165 -8.50 -12.37 -18.28
CA ASP A 165 -7.33 -13.24 -18.24
C ASP A 165 -6.02 -12.50 -18.60
N LEU A 166 -6.06 -11.68 -19.67
CA LEU A 166 -4.90 -10.87 -20.05
C LEU A 166 -4.58 -9.81 -18.98
N TRP A 167 -5.62 -9.18 -18.43
CA TRP A 167 -5.45 -8.22 -17.33
C TRP A 167 -4.79 -8.86 -16.11
N VAL A 168 -5.22 -10.06 -15.68
CA VAL A 168 -4.62 -10.78 -14.54
C VAL A 168 -3.15 -11.08 -14.80
N LYS A 169 -2.78 -11.52 -16.01
CA LYS A 169 -1.38 -11.80 -16.37
C LYS A 169 -0.51 -10.54 -16.31
N ILE A 170 -1.03 -9.43 -16.84
CA ILE A 170 -0.32 -8.15 -16.82
C ILE A 170 -0.24 -7.57 -15.40
N GLU A 171 -1.29 -7.68 -14.61
CA GLU A 171 -1.29 -7.28 -13.19
C GLU A 171 -0.23 -8.06 -12.41
N THR A 172 -0.21 -9.39 -12.59
CA THR A 172 0.62 -10.31 -11.80
C THR A 172 2.08 -10.25 -12.21
N PHE A 173 2.39 -10.10 -13.49
CA PHE A 173 3.76 -10.18 -14.01
C PHE A 173 4.22 -8.90 -14.69
N GLY A 174 3.34 -8.26 -15.45
CA GLY A 174 3.64 -7.03 -16.19
C GLY A 174 3.94 -5.85 -15.28
N PHE A 175 3.07 -5.53 -14.31
CA PHE A 175 3.28 -4.41 -13.40
C PHE A 175 4.53 -4.56 -12.52
N PRO A 176 4.80 -5.73 -11.89
CA PRO A 176 6.05 -5.94 -11.19
C PRO A 176 7.28 -5.81 -12.09
N LEU A 177 7.22 -6.32 -13.33
CA LEU A 177 8.31 -6.19 -14.29
C LEU A 177 8.54 -4.72 -14.67
N LEU A 178 7.49 -3.95 -14.94
CA LEU A 178 7.57 -2.52 -15.23
C LEU A 178 8.15 -1.75 -14.04
N MET A 179 7.73 -2.06 -12.82
CA MET A 179 8.30 -1.50 -11.59
C MET A 179 9.79 -1.80 -11.47
N MET A 180 10.20 -3.05 -11.70
CA MET A 180 11.61 -3.44 -11.67
C MET A 180 12.43 -2.67 -12.71
N VAL A 181 11.95 -2.61 -13.96
CA VAL A 181 12.60 -1.85 -15.04
C VAL A 181 12.70 -0.37 -14.67
N PHE A 182 11.65 0.20 -14.07
CA PHE A 182 11.66 1.57 -13.58
C PHE A 182 12.76 1.77 -12.53
N PHE A 183 12.82 0.95 -11.48
CA PHE A 183 13.86 1.09 -10.45
C PHE A 183 15.27 0.91 -11.00
N VAL A 184 15.49 -0.06 -11.89
CA VAL A 184 16.78 -0.24 -12.57
C VAL A 184 17.15 1.01 -13.38
N SER A 185 16.20 1.61 -14.11
CA SER A 185 16.43 2.85 -14.85
C SER A 185 16.75 4.06 -13.94
N GLN A 186 16.39 4.00 -12.66
CA GLN A 186 16.73 5.03 -11.67
C GLN A 186 18.08 4.81 -11.00
N MET A 187 18.80 3.70 -11.23
CA MET A 187 20.11 3.43 -10.63
C MET A 187 21.13 4.55 -10.86
N GLY A 188 21.10 5.20 -12.03
CA GLY A 188 21.97 6.35 -12.30
C GLY A 188 21.70 7.54 -11.36
N VAL A 189 20.44 7.79 -10.99
CA VAL A 189 20.08 8.83 -10.01
C VAL A 189 20.48 8.39 -8.60
N PHE A 190 20.27 7.12 -8.26
CA PHE A 190 20.71 6.58 -6.98
C PHE A 190 22.23 6.79 -6.82
N ASN A 191 23.04 6.28 -7.75
CA ASN A 191 24.50 6.39 -7.68
C ASN A 191 24.99 7.85 -7.69
N ALA A 192 24.32 8.74 -8.44
CA ALA A 192 24.76 10.13 -8.53
C ALA A 192 24.43 10.97 -7.28
N TYR A 193 23.41 10.61 -6.49
CA TYR A 193 22.93 11.45 -5.39
C TYR A 193 22.97 10.79 -4.01
N THR A 194 23.21 9.48 -3.92
CA THR A 194 23.48 8.81 -2.64
C THR A 194 24.69 9.45 -1.98
N ILE A 195 24.57 9.71 -0.69
CA ILE A 195 25.67 10.20 0.13
C ILE A 195 26.42 8.95 0.58
N GLU A 196 27.60 8.72 0.04
CA GLU A 196 28.51 7.72 0.60
C GLU A 196 28.90 8.20 2.01
N ASP A 197 28.65 7.38 3.03
CA ASP A 197 29.13 7.66 4.38
C ASP A 197 30.64 7.87 4.31
N GLY A 198 31.09 9.08 4.65
CA GLY A 198 32.41 9.59 4.32
C GLY A 198 33.58 8.66 4.67
N GLY A 199 34.19 8.10 3.63
CA GLY A 199 35.64 8.17 3.47
C GLY A 199 36.03 9.60 3.10
N ASP A 200 37.12 10.10 3.70
CA ASP A 200 37.68 11.46 3.57
C ASP A 200 36.91 12.60 4.27
N ARG A 201 37.09 12.66 5.60
CA ARG A 201 37.60 13.91 6.19
C ARG A 201 39.08 14.02 5.82
N LYS A 202 39.44 14.99 4.99
CA LYS A 202 40.81 15.48 4.83
C LYS A 202 40.82 16.98 4.56
N PRO A 203 41.88 17.67 5.01
CA PRO A 203 42.41 17.77 6.37
C PRO A 203 41.96 19.07 7.07
#